data_AF-W7F1H8-F1
#
_entry.id   AF-W7F1H8-F1
#
_cell.length_a   1.000
_cell.length_b   1.000
_cell.length_c   1.000
_cell.angle_alpha   90.00
_cell.angle_beta   90.00
_cell.angle_gamma   90.00
#
_symmetry.space_group_name_H-M   'P 1'
#
loop_
_entity.id
_entity.type
_entity.pdbx_description
1 polymer ?
#
loop_
_entity_poly.entity_id
_entity_poly.type
_entity_poly.pdbx_seq_one_letter_code
_entity_poly.pdbx_strand_id
1 'polypeptide(L)'
;MSAIAPSGQWFFTGPLLSTTGNSFTVDQGSIRFRIYPDPGTLNPFLAALSKAALQMPVLSSLMLTVYLSVQTNNAHVAYHAPGQKAKWGDEEEGDQSKRRVYYAFEMGDWRPEYETAARLRKVGEERFGGEIVERFLKRLVQGSFFNIMAWKGKVVW
;
A
#
# COMPACT_ATOMS: atom_id res chain seq x y z
N MET A 1 13.95 -22.08 16.79
CA MET A 1 14.67 -20.79 16.68
C MET A 1 13.65 -19.73 16.28
N SER A 2 13.50 -18.69 17.08
CA SER A 2 12.47 -17.65 16.93
C SER A 2 12.97 -16.58 15.96
N ALA A 3 12.31 -16.41 14.81
CA ALA A 3 12.60 -15.32 13.89
C ALA A 3 11.85 -14.07 14.36
N ILE A 4 12.60 -13.07 14.85
CA ILE A 4 12.08 -11.72 15.10
C ILE A 4 11.64 -11.16 13.75
N ALA A 5 10.34 -10.97 13.56
CA ALA A 5 9.82 -10.36 12.35
C ALA A 5 10.07 -8.83 12.44
N PRO A 6 10.85 -8.23 11.53
CA PRO A 6 11.22 -6.82 11.65
C PRO A 6 10.00 -5.92 11.48
N SER A 7 9.55 -5.29 12.58
CA SER A 7 8.56 -4.21 12.52
C SER A 7 9.22 -2.85 12.33
N GLY A 8 8.74 -2.08 11.35
CA GLY A 8 9.28 -0.77 11.05
C GLY A 8 8.40 0.04 10.12
N GLN A 9 8.55 1.35 10.18
CA GLN A 9 8.00 2.29 9.21
C GLN A 9 9.13 2.73 8.29
N TRP A 10 8.94 2.60 6.98
CA TRP A 10 9.94 2.94 5.98
C TRP A 10 9.46 4.09 5.13
N PHE A 11 10.34 5.05 4.85
CA PHE A 11 10.05 6.25 4.09
C PHE A 11 10.93 6.30 2.85
N PHE A 12 10.32 6.50 1.69
CA PHE A 12 11.03 6.82 0.46
C PHE A 12 10.76 8.29 0.15
N THR A 13 11.74 9.14 0.38
CA THR A 13 11.69 10.55 -0.03
C THR A 13 12.44 10.70 -1.35
N GLY A 14 11.71 10.98 -2.43
CA GLY A 14 12.34 11.50 -3.66
C GLY A 14 12.88 12.91 -3.44
N PRO A 15 13.79 13.40 -4.29
CA PRO A 15 14.43 14.71 -4.11
C PRO A 15 13.39 15.83 -4.02
N LEU A 16 13.24 16.48 -2.87
CA LEU A 16 12.37 17.65 -2.71
C LEU A 16 12.81 18.71 -3.73
N LEU A 17 11.86 19.22 -4.53
CA LEU A 17 12.18 20.33 -5.43
C LEU A 17 12.47 21.53 -4.52
N SER A 18 13.74 21.91 -4.43
CA SER A 18 14.18 23.09 -3.71
C SER A 18 13.57 24.32 -4.40
N THR A 19 12.72 25.05 -3.68
CA THR A 19 12.07 26.29 -4.12
C THR A 19 13.04 27.47 -4.08
N THR A 20 14.28 27.28 -4.53
CA THR A 20 15.28 28.35 -4.59
C THR A 20 16.01 28.30 -5.92
N GLY A 21 15.73 29.29 -6.78
CA GLY A 21 16.63 29.70 -7.85
C GLY A 21 16.49 28.94 -9.16
N ASN A 22 15.70 29.52 -10.06
CA ASN A 22 15.75 29.49 -11.52
C ASN A 22 16.32 28.25 -12.24
N SER A 23 15.41 27.62 -12.99
CA SER A 23 15.64 26.73 -14.12
C SER A 23 16.14 25.33 -13.76
N PHE A 24 15.20 24.50 -13.35
CA PHE A 24 15.37 23.05 -13.38
C PHE A 24 14.88 22.53 -14.74
N THR A 25 15.75 21.92 -15.54
CA THR A 25 15.33 20.88 -16.47
C THR A 25 14.94 19.67 -15.63
N VAL A 26 13.76 19.75 -15.01
CA VAL A 26 13.16 18.59 -14.37
C VAL A 26 12.79 17.65 -15.50
N ASP A 27 13.36 16.45 -15.51
CA ASP A 27 12.88 15.41 -16.39
C ASP A 27 11.37 15.27 -16.18
N GLN A 28 10.60 15.47 -17.26
CA GLN A 28 9.14 15.46 -17.22
C GLN A 28 8.62 14.16 -16.58
N GLY A 29 9.38 13.06 -16.65
CA GLY A 29 9.06 11.81 -15.97
C GLY A 29 8.91 11.94 -14.45
N SER A 30 9.80 12.70 -13.80
CA SER A 30 9.77 12.86 -12.33
C SER A 30 8.64 13.76 -11.81
N ILE A 31 8.22 14.75 -12.61
CA ILE A 31 7.01 15.56 -12.32
C ILE A 31 5.76 14.71 -12.53
N ARG A 32 5.73 13.90 -13.59
CA ARG A 32 4.59 13.03 -13.87
C ARG A 32 4.33 12.06 -12.72
N PHE A 33 5.33 11.33 -12.20
CA PHE A 33 5.16 10.43 -11.05
C PHE A 33 4.50 11.11 -9.83
N ARG A 34 4.80 12.40 -9.61
CA ARG A 34 4.23 13.16 -8.50
C ARG A 34 2.79 13.54 -8.75
N ILE A 35 2.38 13.79 -9.98
CA ILE A 35 0.99 14.20 -10.28
C ILE A 35 0.11 12.96 -10.47
N TYR A 36 0.63 11.98 -11.20
CA TYR A 36 0.02 10.68 -11.45
C TYR A 36 1.06 9.60 -11.15
N PRO A 37 0.69 8.47 -10.53
CA PRO A 37 1.65 7.40 -10.33
C PRO A 37 2.16 6.93 -11.69
N ASP A 38 3.43 7.18 -11.98
CA ASP A 38 4.05 6.73 -13.23
C ASP A 38 4.09 5.20 -13.21
N PRO A 39 3.40 4.51 -14.13
CA PRO A 39 3.36 3.05 -14.17
C PRO A 39 4.76 2.43 -14.29
N GLY A 40 5.68 3.10 -15.00
CA GLY A 40 7.06 2.64 -15.18
C GLY A 40 7.85 2.59 -13.87
N THR A 41 7.45 3.38 -12.86
CA THR A 41 8.09 3.43 -11.55
C THR A 41 7.29 2.67 -10.48
N LEU A 42 5.96 2.84 -10.47
CA LEU A 42 5.10 2.26 -9.45
C LEU A 42 4.96 0.73 -9.61
N ASN A 43 4.79 0.22 -10.83
CA ASN A 43 4.57 -1.21 -11.03
C ASN A 43 5.77 -2.06 -10.59
N PRO A 44 7.03 -1.73 -10.95
CA PRO A 44 8.19 -2.47 -10.45
C PRO A 44 8.31 -2.43 -8.92
N PHE A 45 8.01 -1.28 -8.31
CA PHE A 45 8.02 -1.14 -6.85
C PHE A 45 6.97 -2.04 -6.18
N LEU A 46 5.74 -2.04 -6.69
CA LEU A 46 4.66 -2.91 -6.20
C LEU A 46 4.96 -4.40 -6.45
N ALA A 47 5.58 -4.74 -7.58
CA ALA A 47 6.00 -6.10 -7.87
C ALA A 47 7.05 -6.59 -6.86
N ALA A 48 8.01 -5.74 -6.49
CA ALA A 48 8.99 -6.03 -5.44
C ALA A 48 8.34 -6.14 -4.06
N LEU A 49 7.46 -5.20 -3.72
CA LEU A 49 6.73 -5.17 -2.45
C LEU A 49 5.88 -6.45 -2.27
N SER A 50 5.12 -6.83 -3.30
CA SER A 50 4.27 -8.03 -3.25
C SER A 50 5.09 -9.31 -3.10
N LYS A 51 6.26 -9.39 -3.77
CA LYS A 51 7.20 -10.51 -3.61
C LYS A 51 7.75 -10.57 -2.19
N ALA A 52 8.13 -9.43 -1.61
CA ALA A 52 8.62 -9.38 -0.23
C ALA A 52 7.53 -9.75 0.78
N ALA A 53 6.32 -9.20 0.62
CA ALA A 53 5.18 -9.49 1.51
C ALA A 53 4.78 -10.98 1.48
N LEU A 54 4.87 -11.62 0.31
CA LEU A 54 4.60 -13.05 0.17
C LEU A 54 5.57 -13.93 0.97
N GLN A 55 6.80 -13.47 1.20
CA GLN A 55 7.81 -14.17 2.00
C GLN A 55 7.71 -13.87 3.51
N MET A 56 6.66 -13.16 3.94
CA MET A 56 6.43 -12.77 5.34
C MET A 56 5.17 -13.43 5.89
N PRO A 57 5.18 -14.72 6.25
CA PRO A 57 3.99 -15.43 6.72
C PRO A 57 3.43 -14.88 8.04
N VAL A 58 4.26 -14.15 8.80
CA VAL A 58 3.89 -13.52 10.07
C VAL A 58 3.25 -12.13 9.92
N LEU A 59 3.10 -11.65 8.68
CA LEU A 59 2.55 -10.34 8.37
C LEU A 59 1.08 -10.22 8.79
N SER A 60 0.79 -9.37 9.78
CA SER A 60 -0.60 -9.05 10.16
C SER A 60 -1.17 -7.86 9.39
N SER A 61 -0.36 -6.88 9.01
CA SER A 61 -0.80 -5.82 8.10
C SER A 61 0.35 -5.19 7.34
N LEU A 62 0.02 -4.72 6.13
CA LEU A 62 0.90 -3.94 5.27
C LEU A 62 0.09 -2.77 4.72
N MET A 63 0.69 -1.59 4.66
CA MET A 63 0.09 -0.44 3.98
C MET A 63 1.17 0.30 3.23
N LEU A 64 0.99 0.45 1.92
CA LEU A 64 1.70 1.38 1.06
C LEU A 64 0.84 2.61 0.86
N THR A 65 1.42 3.79 1.06
CA THR A 65 0.82 5.08 0.73
C THR A 65 1.79 5.84 -0.16
N VAL A 66 1.33 6.25 -1.34
CA VAL A 66 2.07 7.08 -2.27
C VAL A 66 1.36 8.42 -2.37
N TYR A 67 2.04 9.49 -1.97
CA TYR A 67 1.52 10.85 -2.02
C TYR A 67 1.63 11.39 -3.46
N LEU A 68 0.49 11.71 -4.05
CA LEU A 68 0.40 12.43 -5.31
C LEU A 68 0.22 13.94 -5.00
N SER A 69 0.69 14.82 -5.86
CA SER A 69 1.12 16.18 -5.54
C SER A 69 0.01 17.10 -5.01
N VAL A 70 0.42 17.98 -4.08
CA VAL A 70 -0.13 19.26 -3.55
C VAL A 70 -1.60 19.34 -3.11
N GLN A 71 -2.54 18.55 -3.64
CA GLN A 71 -3.97 18.70 -3.32
C GLN A 71 -4.63 17.40 -2.84
N THR A 72 -4.06 16.76 -1.82
CA THR A 72 -4.67 15.63 -1.06
C THR A 72 -4.77 14.27 -1.75
N ASN A 73 -4.35 14.14 -3.01
CA ASN A 73 -4.49 12.88 -3.73
C ASN A 73 -3.48 11.82 -3.28
N ASN A 74 -3.97 10.64 -2.90
CA ASN A 74 -3.14 9.52 -2.48
C ASN A 74 -3.48 8.24 -3.24
N ALA A 75 -2.46 7.41 -3.41
CA ALA A 75 -2.58 6.03 -3.81
C ALA A 75 -2.24 5.13 -2.62
N HIS A 76 -3.14 4.21 -2.29
CA HIS A 76 -2.98 3.27 -1.20
C HIS A 76 -3.12 1.82 -1.67
N VAL A 77 -2.26 0.96 -1.14
CA VAL A 77 -2.39 -0.49 -1.23
C VAL A 77 -2.24 -1.03 0.18
N ALA A 78 -3.22 -1.76 0.68
CA ALA A 78 -3.11 -2.38 2.00
C ALA A 78 -3.47 -3.85 1.98
N TYR A 79 -2.84 -4.57 2.91
CA TYR A 79 -3.19 -5.92 3.30
C TYR A 79 -3.49 -5.94 4.81
N HIS A 80 -4.54 -6.67 5.19
CA HIS A 80 -4.91 -6.93 6.58
C HIS A 80 -5.20 -8.42 6.78
N ALA A 81 -4.55 -9.03 7.77
CA ALA A 81 -4.86 -10.38 8.23
C ALA A 81 -6.19 -10.42 9.00
N PRO A 82 -6.84 -11.58 9.17
CA PRO A 82 -8.02 -11.74 10.02
C PRO A 82 -7.85 -11.10 11.40
N GLY A 83 -8.91 -10.46 11.89
CA GLY A 83 -8.97 -9.76 13.17
C GLY A 83 -8.26 -8.41 13.21
N GLN A 84 -7.50 -8.04 12.16
CA GLN A 84 -6.88 -6.71 12.11
C GLN A 84 -7.85 -5.65 11.64
N LYS A 85 -7.99 -4.59 12.43
CA LYS A 85 -8.79 -3.42 12.06
C LYS A 85 -8.24 -2.81 10.78
N ALA A 86 -9.01 -2.83 9.70
CA ALA A 86 -8.70 -2.05 8.53
C ALA A 86 -9.05 -0.59 8.81
N LYS A 87 -8.18 0.34 8.42
CA LYS A 87 -8.47 1.77 8.55
C LYS A 87 -9.54 2.21 7.54
N TRP A 88 -9.71 1.43 6.47
CA TRP A 88 -10.58 1.68 5.34
C TRP A 88 -10.93 0.34 4.69
N GLY A 89 -12.14 0.22 4.13
CA GLY A 89 -12.49 -0.86 3.21
C GLY A 89 -13.28 -2.03 3.78
N ASP A 90 -13.46 -2.15 5.11
CA ASP A 90 -14.44 -3.09 5.68
C ASP A 90 -15.84 -2.52 5.43
N GLU A 91 -16.54 -3.07 4.44
CA GLU A 91 -17.85 -2.60 3.99
C GLU A 91 -18.96 -3.57 4.40
N GLU A 92 -18.61 -4.84 4.64
CA GLU A 92 -19.54 -5.91 4.95
C GLU A 92 -19.25 -6.53 6.31
N GLU A 93 -20.31 -7.03 6.96
CA GLU A 93 -20.18 -7.83 8.17
C GLU A 93 -19.38 -9.11 7.88
N GLY A 94 -18.39 -9.39 8.72
CA GLY A 94 -17.52 -10.55 8.54
C GLY A 94 -16.29 -10.32 7.68
N ASP A 95 -16.12 -9.15 7.02
CA ASP A 95 -14.87 -8.84 6.31
C ASP A 95 -13.66 -8.99 7.23
N GLN A 96 -13.80 -8.58 8.50
CA GLN A 96 -12.76 -8.62 9.52
C GLN A 96 -12.27 -10.05 9.84
N SER A 97 -13.05 -11.10 9.57
CA SER A 97 -12.63 -12.48 9.80
C SER A 97 -11.82 -13.06 8.63
N LYS A 98 -11.77 -12.37 7.48
CA LYS A 98 -11.09 -12.82 6.26
C LYS A 98 -9.69 -12.21 6.12
N ARG A 99 -8.92 -12.60 5.11
CA ARG A 99 -7.80 -11.78 4.65
C ARG A 99 -8.36 -10.65 3.78
N ARG A 100 -7.73 -9.48 3.78
CA ARG A 100 -8.23 -8.31 3.04
C ARG A 100 -7.09 -7.66 2.27
N VAL A 101 -7.31 -7.35 1.00
CA VAL A 101 -6.42 -6.53 0.16
C VAL A 101 -7.23 -5.40 -0.45
N TYR A 102 -6.80 -4.18 -0.22
CA TYR A 102 -7.51 -2.99 -0.62
C TYR A 102 -6.61 -2.09 -1.47
N TYR A 103 -7.14 -1.59 -2.57
CA TYR A 103 -6.50 -0.61 -3.43
C TYR A 103 -7.36 0.64 -3.44
N ALA A 104 -6.80 1.79 -3.10
CA ALA A 104 -7.49 3.06 -3.21
C ALA A 104 -6.64 4.00 -4.06
N PHE A 105 -7.13 4.39 -5.23
CA PHE A 105 -6.48 5.34 -6.11
C PHE A 105 -7.45 6.47 -6.37
N GLU A 106 -7.11 7.66 -5.89
CA GLU A 106 -7.99 8.84 -6.02
C GLU A 106 -7.99 9.42 -7.44
N MET A 107 -7.05 9.00 -8.29
CA MET A 107 -6.99 9.37 -9.70
C MET A 107 -7.24 8.16 -10.61
N GLY A 108 -8.50 7.95 -10.98
CA GLY A 108 -8.91 7.04 -12.07
C GLY A 108 -8.96 5.55 -11.71
N ASP A 109 -9.20 4.72 -12.72
CA ASP A 109 -9.40 3.27 -12.59
C ASP A 109 -8.08 2.48 -12.60
N TRP A 110 -7.06 2.95 -11.88
CA TRP A 110 -5.79 2.24 -11.81
C TRP A 110 -5.96 0.84 -11.20
N ARG A 111 -5.18 -0.12 -11.71
CA ARG A 111 -5.11 -1.51 -11.24
C ARG A 111 -3.65 -1.98 -11.22
N PRO A 112 -3.24 -2.79 -10.22
CA PRO A 112 -1.95 -3.45 -10.26
C PRO A 112 -1.90 -4.44 -11.43
N GLU A 113 -0.69 -4.74 -11.89
CA GLU A 113 -0.48 -5.84 -12.84
C GLU A 113 -1.00 -7.16 -12.28
N TYR A 114 -1.48 -8.03 -13.18
CA TYR A 114 -2.11 -9.30 -12.82
C TYR A 114 -1.26 -10.14 -11.86
N GLU A 115 0.04 -10.27 -12.13
CA GLU A 115 0.94 -11.03 -11.25
C GLU A 115 1.11 -10.39 -9.87
N THR A 116 1.19 -9.06 -9.82
CA THR A 116 1.31 -8.32 -8.55
C THR A 116 0.05 -8.52 -7.71
N ALA A 117 -1.13 -8.40 -8.33
CA ALA A 117 -2.40 -8.68 -7.66
C ALA A 117 -2.47 -10.13 -7.15
N ALA A 118 -2.10 -11.09 -8.00
CA ALA A 118 -2.08 -12.51 -7.63
C ALA A 118 -1.16 -12.80 -6.44
N ARG A 119 0.01 -12.16 -6.37
CA ARG A 119 0.92 -12.28 -5.22
C ARG A 119 0.31 -11.66 -3.96
N LEU A 120 -0.27 -10.47 -4.06
CA LEU A 120 -0.93 -9.80 -2.94
C LEU A 120 -2.08 -10.66 -2.38
N ARG A 121 -2.85 -11.35 -3.22
CA ARG A 121 -3.90 -12.28 -2.78
C ARG A 121 -3.38 -13.48 -1.98
N LYS A 122 -2.12 -13.87 -2.19
CA LYS A 122 -1.49 -14.98 -1.47
C LYS A 122 -0.79 -14.55 -0.18
N VAL A 123 -0.68 -13.25 0.07
CA VAL A 123 -0.07 -12.75 1.32
C VAL A 123 -0.84 -13.31 2.52
N GLY A 124 -0.08 -13.86 3.47
CA GLY A 124 -0.60 -14.47 4.69
C GLY A 124 -1.42 -15.74 4.51
N GLU A 125 -1.55 -16.29 3.29
CA GLU A 125 -2.31 -17.51 3.02
C GLU A 125 -1.79 -18.70 3.83
N GLU A 126 -0.47 -18.87 3.93
CA GLU A 126 0.14 -19.97 4.67
C GLU A 126 -0.24 -19.97 6.17
N ARG A 127 -0.36 -18.79 6.78
CA ARG A 127 -0.64 -18.66 8.22
C ARG A 127 -2.13 -18.56 8.53
N PHE A 128 -2.87 -17.80 7.74
CA PHE A 128 -4.26 -17.44 8.03
C PHE A 128 -5.25 -18.19 7.15
N GLY A 129 -4.81 -18.79 6.04
CA GLY A 129 -5.65 -19.53 5.11
C GLY A 129 -6.86 -18.74 4.63
N GLY A 130 -7.92 -19.47 4.29
CA GLY A 130 -9.26 -18.93 4.11
C GLY A 130 -9.43 -17.97 2.93
N GLU A 131 -10.63 -17.40 2.86
CA GLU A 131 -11.03 -16.46 1.83
C GLU A 131 -10.29 -15.12 1.94
N ILE A 132 -10.15 -14.46 0.79
CA ILE A 132 -9.64 -13.10 0.69
C ILE A 132 -10.70 -12.18 0.09
N VAL A 133 -10.87 -11.03 0.73
CA VAL A 133 -11.62 -9.89 0.19
C VAL A 133 -10.63 -9.02 -0.57
N GLU A 134 -10.92 -8.76 -1.84
CA GLU A 134 -10.17 -7.83 -2.67
C GLU A 134 -11.09 -6.70 -3.13
N ARG A 135 -10.75 -5.44 -2.85
CA ARG A 135 -11.58 -4.29 -3.26
C ARG A 135 -10.76 -3.14 -3.86
N PHE A 136 -11.39 -2.45 -4.81
CA PHE A 136 -10.93 -1.21 -5.40
C PHE A 136 -11.80 -0.05 -4.91
N LEU A 137 -11.29 0.70 -3.95
CA LEU A 137 -12.01 1.77 -3.28
C LEU A 137 -11.94 3.05 -4.12
N LYS A 138 -13.12 3.58 -4.48
CA LYS A 138 -13.25 4.79 -5.33
C LYS A 138 -13.12 6.11 -4.56
N ARG A 139 -13.20 6.08 -3.22
CA ARG A 139 -13.15 7.28 -2.38
C ARG A 139 -12.71 6.91 -0.97
N LEU A 140 -11.63 7.50 -0.49
CA LEU A 140 -11.31 7.45 0.94
C LEU A 140 -12.16 8.51 1.63
N VAL A 141 -12.98 8.12 2.60
CA VAL A 141 -13.75 9.09 3.40
C VAL A 141 -12.76 9.92 4.20
N GLN A 142 -12.74 11.22 3.91
CA GLN A 142 -11.77 12.19 4.41
C GLN A 142 -12.03 12.48 5.89
N GLY A 143 -11.36 11.72 6.77
CA GLY A 143 -11.17 12.02 8.18
C GLY A 143 -9.72 12.40 8.41
N SER A 144 -9.47 13.63 8.83
CA SER A 144 -8.16 14.28 8.87
C SER A 144 -7.06 13.52 9.63
N PHE A 145 -5.84 13.75 9.14
CA PHE A 145 -4.52 13.68 9.78
C PHE A 145 -3.60 12.45 9.58
N PHE A 146 -2.39 12.81 9.15
CA PHE A 146 -1.05 12.18 9.12
C PHE A 146 -0.96 10.65 9.28
N ASN A 147 -0.38 9.99 8.26
CA ASN A 147 0.77 9.05 8.35
C ASN A 147 0.75 7.80 7.41
N ILE A 148 1.89 7.62 6.70
CA ILE A 148 2.87 6.50 6.75
C ILE A 148 2.56 5.16 6.05
N MET A 149 3.56 4.61 5.37
CA MET A 149 3.72 3.16 5.17
C MET A 149 3.91 2.45 6.52
N ALA A 150 2.83 1.91 7.07
CA ALA A 150 2.86 1.24 8.37
C ALA A 150 2.83 -0.28 8.20
N TRP A 151 3.89 -0.95 8.65
CA TRP A 151 3.93 -2.40 8.84
C TRP A 151 3.75 -2.67 10.33
N LYS A 152 2.65 -3.32 10.71
CA LYS A 152 2.37 -3.63 12.13
C LYS A 152 2.15 -5.12 12.28
N GLY A 153 3.23 -5.83 12.62
CA GLY A 153 3.20 -7.19 13.17
C GLY A 153 2.81 -7.15 14.64
N LYS A 154 1.59 -7.55 15.02
CA LYS A 154 1.25 -7.77 16.44
C LYS A 154 1.04 -9.27 16.65
N VAL A 155 1.91 -9.90 17.42
CA VAL A 155 1.71 -11.25 17.96
C VAL A 155 0.95 -11.09 19.29
N VAL A 156 -0.28 -11.60 19.34
CA VAL A 156 -1.03 -11.76 20.59
C VAL A 156 -0.81 -13.20 21.01
N TRP A 157 -0.24 -13.40 22.20
CA TRP A 157 -0.16 -14.69 22.89
C TRP A 157 -1.46 -14.94 23.64
#